data_AF-A0A8J3B5T4-F1
#
_entry.id   AF-A0A8J3B5T4-F1
#
_cell.length_a   1.000
_cell.length_b   1.000
_cell.length_c   1.000
_cell.angle_alpha   90.00
_cell.angle_beta   90.00
_cell.angle_gamma   90.00
#
_symmetry.space_group_name_H-M   'P 1'
#
loop_
_entity.id
_entity.type
_entity.pdbx_description
1 polymer ?
#
loop_
_entity_poly.entity_id
_entity_poly.type
_entity_poly.pdbx_seq_one_letter_code
_entity_poly.pdbx_strand_id
1 'polypeptide(L)'
;MRKHGYIAVRISGALHANTQDIASRVIDVLPIIDIESVEDINGIRFREIECYLAGRDIPWVALDDDDGLFPHQCRNLIICEAGFTSKEEAILRNKLKD
;
A
#
# COMPACT_ATOMS: atom_id res chain seq x y z
N MET A 1 -15.12 17.99 9.11
CA MET A 1 -14.23 17.33 8.11
C MET A 1 -13.80 16.00 8.68
N ARG A 2 -14.26 14.87 8.09
CA ARG A 2 -13.76 13.55 8.49
C ARG A 2 -12.32 13.44 8.01
N LYS A 3 -11.38 13.25 8.93
CA LYS A 3 -10.00 12.89 8.59
C LYS A 3 -10.07 11.44 8.11
N HIS A 4 -10.21 11.23 6.81
CA HIS A 4 -10.08 9.90 6.22
C HIS A 4 -8.62 9.48 6.45
N GLY A 5 -8.39 8.61 7.43
CA GLY A 5 -7.10 7.95 7.63
C GLY A 5 -7.01 6.83 6.61
N TYR A 6 -6.13 6.99 5.62
CA TYR A 6 -5.87 5.97 4.61
C TYR A 6 -4.67 5.14 5.04
N ILE A 7 -4.81 3.83 4.98
CA ILE A 7 -3.79 2.91 5.50
C ILE A 7 -2.72 2.69 4.45
N ALA A 8 -1.51 3.14 4.78
CA ALA A 8 -0.30 2.81 4.06
C ALA A 8 0.16 1.39 4.43
N VAL A 9 0.57 0.66 3.41
CA VAL A 9 1.03 -0.72 3.48
C VAL A 9 2.56 -0.77 3.48
N ARG A 10 3.07 -1.84 4.10
CA ARG A 10 4.47 -2.24 4.27
C ARG A 10 5.37 -1.84 3.11
N ILE A 11 6.47 -1.17 3.44
CA ILE A 11 7.52 -0.78 2.50
C ILE A 11 8.64 -1.82 2.59
N SER A 12 8.77 -2.67 1.58
CA SER A 12 10.02 -3.40 1.33
C SER A 12 10.95 -2.49 0.52
N GLY A 13 12.00 -1.98 1.16
CA GLY A 13 12.99 -1.12 0.48
C GLY A 13 13.23 0.19 1.23
N ALA A 14 14.45 0.72 1.09
CA ALA A 14 14.83 1.96 1.75
C ALA A 14 13.97 3.12 1.21
N LEU A 15 13.03 3.61 2.01
CA LEU A 15 12.51 4.97 1.87
C LEU A 15 13.72 5.91 1.90
N HIS A 16 14.17 6.38 0.73
CA HIS A 16 15.03 7.54 0.71
C HIS A 16 14.24 8.67 1.35
N ALA A 17 14.76 9.16 2.48
CA ALA A 17 14.11 10.01 3.48
C ALA A 17 13.77 11.43 3.00
N ASN A 18 13.20 11.59 1.81
CA ASN A 18 12.79 12.87 1.25
C ASN A 18 11.32 13.21 1.51
N THR A 19 10.57 12.37 2.22
CA THR A 19 9.15 12.61 2.50
C THR A 19 8.81 12.29 3.97
N GLN A 20 9.24 13.18 4.87
CA GLN A 20 8.84 13.16 6.29
C GLN A 20 7.30 13.09 6.52
N ASP A 21 6.50 13.45 5.52
CA ASP A 21 5.02 13.44 5.58
C ASP A 21 4.39 12.04 5.39
N ILE A 22 5.14 11.01 4.97
CA ILE A 22 4.56 9.66 4.74
C ILE A 22 4.68 8.76 5.96
N ALA A 23 5.78 8.87 6.71
CA ALA A 23 5.97 8.09 7.92
C ALA A 23 4.84 8.33 8.94
N SER A 24 4.33 9.56 9.02
CA SER A 24 3.16 9.91 9.84
C SER A 24 1.82 9.41 9.28
N ARG A 25 1.80 8.92 8.03
CA ARG A 25 0.64 8.35 7.34
C ARG A 25 0.68 6.82 7.31
N VAL A 26 1.73 6.19 7.85
CA VAL A 26 1.71 4.77 8.18
C VAL A 26 0.86 4.61 9.43
N ILE A 27 -0.33 4.04 9.24
CA ILE A 27 -1.34 3.92 10.30
C ILE A 27 -1.17 2.61 11.06
N ASP A 28 -0.67 1.56 10.42
CA ASP A 28 -0.50 0.25 11.03
C ASP A 28 0.45 -0.64 10.21
N VAL A 29 0.71 -1.85 10.71
CA VAL A 29 1.44 -2.91 10.01
C VAL A 29 0.45 -4.01 9.60
N LEU A 30 0.57 -4.50 8.36
CA LEU A 30 -0.26 -5.59 7.89
C LEU A 30 0.14 -6.93 8.53
N PRO A 31 -0.82 -7.85 8.76
CA PRO A 31 -0.48 -9.23 9.06
C PRO A 31 0.33 -9.81 7.90
N ILE A 32 1.33 -10.63 8.22
CA ILE A 32 2.13 -11.34 7.22
C ILE A 32 1.46 -12.70 7.00
N ILE A 33 1.16 -13.03 5.75
CA ILE A 33 0.71 -14.36 5.36
C ILE A 33 1.95 -15.15 4.95
N ASP A 34 2.11 -16.35 5.51
CA ASP A 34 3.23 -17.23 5.18
C ASP A 34 3.10 -17.75 3.74
N ILE A 35 4.22 -17.80 3.02
CA ILE A 35 4.30 -18.33 1.65
C ILE A 35 4.69 -19.81 1.75
N GLU A 36 3.75 -20.71 1.48
CA GLU A 36 4.01 -22.15 1.49
C GLU A 36 4.31 -22.68 0.07
N SER A 37 3.87 -21.95 -0.96
CA SER A 37 4.00 -22.33 -2.38
C SER A 37 4.14 -21.12 -3.32
N VAL A 38 4.49 -21.36 -4.59
CA VAL A 38 4.57 -20.30 -5.61
C VAL A 38 3.18 -19.73 -5.91
N GLU A 39 2.16 -20.56 -5.82
CA GLU A 39 0.76 -20.20 -5.96
C GLU A 39 0.32 -19.17 -4.91
N ASP A 40 0.97 -19.16 -3.74
CA ASP A 40 0.70 -18.18 -2.69
C ASP A 40 1.25 -16.79 -3.00
N ILE A 41 2.19 -16.65 -3.93
CA ILE A 41 2.81 -15.35 -4.23
C ILE A 41 1.80 -14.41 -4.91
N ASN A 42 0.94 -14.96 -5.77
CA ASN A 42 0.00 -14.18 -6.55
C ASN A 42 -1.02 -13.48 -5.63
N GLY A 43 -1.04 -12.16 -5.66
CA GLY A 43 -1.97 -11.36 -4.86
C GLY A 43 -1.72 -11.43 -3.35
N ILE A 44 -0.55 -11.89 -2.87
CA ILE A 44 -0.31 -12.05 -1.43
C ILE A 44 -0.44 -10.73 -0.67
N ARG A 45 0.09 -9.63 -1.20
CA ARG A 45 0.00 -8.30 -0.55
C ARG A 45 -1.44 -7.83 -0.47
N PHE A 46 -2.23 -8.12 -1.51
CA PHE A 46 -3.66 -7.84 -1.49
C PHE A 46 -4.39 -8.64 -0.41
N ARG A 47 -4.07 -9.94 -0.24
CA ARG A 47 -4.66 -10.78 0.81
C ARG A 47 -4.30 -10.29 2.22
N GLU A 48 -3.04 -9.88 2.45
CA GLU A 48 -2.62 -9.29 3.72
C GLU A 48 -3.45 -8.03 4.06
N ILE A 49 -3.71 -7.18 3.04
CA ILE A 49 -4.57 -6.00 3.17
C ILE A 49 -6.01 -6.39 3.48
N GLU A 50 -6.59 -7.36 2.76
CA GLU A 50 -7.95 -7.82 3.01
C GLU A 50 -8.11 -8.40 4.43
N CYS A 51 -7.14 -9.19 4.90
CA CYS A 51 -7.09 -9.68 6.28
C CYS A 51 -7.06 -8.52 7.27
N TYR A 52 -6.24 -7.50 7.02
CA TYR A 52 -6.21 -6.31 7.85
C TYR A 52 -7.56 -5.56 7.83
N LEU A 53 -8.21 -5.45 6.67
CA LEU A 53 -9.47 -4.73 6.50
C LEU A 53 -10.69 -5.52 6.98
N ALA A 54 -10.54 -6.79 7.37
CA ALA A 54 -11.64 -7.63 7.81
C ALA A 54 -12.44 -6.94 8.94
N GLY A 55 -13.72 -6.62 8.64
CA GLY A 55 -14.61 -5.91 9.58
C GLY A 55 -14.37 -4.40 9.69
N ARG A 56 -13.53 -3.81 8.84
CA ARG A 56 -13.22 -2.37 8.79
C ARG A 56 -13.68 -1.79 7.46
N ASP A 57 -14.51 -0.75 7.51
CA ASP A 57 -14.92 0.01 6.32
C ASP A 57 -14.09 1.29 6.21
N ILE A 58 -12.87 1.13 5.69
CA ILE A 58 -11.91 2.22 5.55
C ILE A 58 -11.30 2.18 4.14
N PRO A 59 -11.21 3.34 3.46
CA PRO A 59 -10.59 3.40 2.15
C PRO A 59 -9.08 3.19 2.27
N TRP A 60 -8.49 2.52 1.28
CA TRP A 60 -7.08 2.14 1.30
C TRP A 60 -6.43 2.31 -0.08
N VAL A 61 -5.11 2.57 -0.05
CA VAL A 61 -4.24 2.61 -1.23
C VAL A 61 -2.90 1.99 -0.81
N ALA A 62 -2.44 0.99 -1.57
CA ALA A 62 -1.13 0.38 -1.42
C ALA A 62 -0.06 1.16 -2.18
N LEU A 63 1.14 1.23 -1.59
CA LEU A 63 2.37 1.73 -2.19
C LEU A 63 3.34 0.55 -2.19
N ASP A 64 3.75 0.07 -3.36
CA ASP A 64 4.62 -1.11 -3.47
C ASP A 64 5.50 -0.97 -4.72
N ASP A 65 6.63 -1.66 -4.77
CA ASP A 65 7.53 -1.70 -5.91
C ASP A 65 7.32 -2.92 -6.81
N ASP A 66 6.50 -3.89 -6.39
CA ASP A 66 6.18 -5.11 -7.13
C ASP A 66 4.66 -5.26 -7.37
N ASP A 67 4.23 -5.11 -8.63
CA ASP A 67 2.82 -5.28 -9.01
C ASP A 67 2.39 -6.76 -9.12
N GLY A 68 3.34 -7.69 -9.19
CA GLY A 68 3.10 -9.13 -9.25
C GLY A 68 2.57 -9.72 -7.93
N LEU A 69 2.73 -8.98 -6.82
CA LEU A 69 2.17 -9.34 -5.52
C LEU A 69 0.71 -8.91 -5.33
N PHE A 70 0.10 -8.33 -6.36
CA PHE A 70 -1.28 -7.88 -6.38
C PHE A 70 -2.06 -8.52 -7.53
N PRO A 71 -3.40 -8.59 -7.45
CA PRO A 71 -4.22 -8.99 -8.59
C PRO A 71 -3.98 -8.09 -9.79
N HIS A 72 -4.01 -8.67 -10.99
CA HIS A 72 -3.91 -7.90 -12.23
C HIS A 72 -4.90 -6.72 -12.23
N GLN A 73 -4.41 -5.53 -12.57
CA GLN A 73 -5.19 -4.29 -12.62
C GLN A 73 -5.74 -3.82 -11.26
N CYS A 74 -5.07 -4.14 -10.15
CA CYS A 74 -5.39 -3.58 -8.84
C CYS A 74 -5.41 -2.04 -8.87
N ARG A 75 -6.61 -1.43 -8.83
CA ARG A 75 -6.77 0.03 -8.93
C ARG A 75 -6.32 0.79 -7.69
N ASN A 76 -6.20 0.09 -6.56
CA ASN A 76 -5.80 0.66 -5.28
C ASN A 76 -4.29 0.53 -5.04
N LEU A 77 -3.51 0.35 -6.09
CA LEU A 77 -2.05 0.25 -6.05
C LEU A 77 -1.40 1.44 -6.76
N ILE A 78 -0.35 1.98 -6.15
CA ILE A 78 0.60 2.90 -6.78
C ILE A 78 1.96 2.21 -6.79
N ILE A 79 2.53 2.03 -7.99
CA ILE A 79 3.84 1.40 -8.16
C ILE A 79 4.95 2.41 -7.94
N CYS A 80 5.89 2.07 -7.06
CA CYS A 80 7.03 2.85 -6.65
C CYS A 80 8.33 2.29 -7.26
N GLU A 81 8.45 2.28 -8.59
CA GLU A 81 9.58 1.65 -9.33
C GLU A 81 10.98 2.14 -8.89
N ALA A 82 11.07 3.39 -8.43
CA ALA A 82 12.32 4.02 -7.98
C ALA A 82 12.22 4.50 -6.52
N GLY A 83 11.39 3.83 -5.71
CA GLY A 83 10.97 4.31 -4.41
C GLY A 83 9.89 5.39 -4.51
N PHE A 84 9.54 6.01 -3.38
CA PHE A 84 8.48 7.00 -3.32
C PHE A 84 8.98 8.40 -3.69
N THR A 85 8.66 8.86 -4.90
CA THR A 85 9.07 10.18 -5.40
C THR A 85 7.92 11.19 -5.39
N SER A 86 8.16 12.41 -5.85
CA SER A 86 7.12 13.43 -6.04
C SER A 86 6.04 13.02 -7.04
N LYS A 87 6.35 12.11 -7.97
CA LYS A 87 5.37 11.55 -8.91
C LYS A 87 4.35 10.69 -8.17
N GLU A 88 4.81 9.70 -7.41
CA GLU A 88 3.93 8.82 -6.62
C GLU A 88 3.18 9.62 -5.55
N GLU A 89 3.82 10.65 -4.97
CA GLU A 89 3.17 11.59 -4.07
C GLU A 89 1.99 12.33 -4.73
N ALA A 90 2.17 12.85 -5.94
CA ALA A 90 1.11 13.55 -6.67
C ALA A 90 -0.06 12.61 -7.00
N ILE A 91 0.22 11.37 -7.39
CA ILE A 91 -0.79 10.34 -7.66
C ILE A 91 -1.57 10.03 -6.37
N LEU A 92 -0.86 9.80 -5.26
CA LEU A 92 -1.47 9.57 -3.97
C LEU A 92 -2.35 10.75 -3.57
N ARG A 93 -1.84 11.99 -3.62
CA ARG A 93 -2.62 13.19 -3.29
C ARG A 93 -3.88 13.35 -4.14
N ASN A 94 -3.85 12.93 -5.41
CA ASN A 94 -5.05 12.95 -6.24
C ASN A 94 -6.06 11.88 -5.81
N LYS A 95 -5.61 10.64 -5.54
CA LYS A 95 -6.48 9.57 -5.00
C LYS A 95 -7.10 9.92 -3.65
N LEU A 96 -6.43 10.75 -2.85
CA LEU A 96 -6.91 11.18 -1.53
C LEU A 96 -7.90 12.36 -1.57
N LYS A 97 -8.07 13.01 -2.72
CA LYS A 97 -9.00 14.15 -2.90
C LYS A 97 -10.40 13.72 -3.30
N ASP A 98 -10.56 12.49 -3.77
CA ASP A 98 -11.85 11.83 -4.02
C ASP A 98 -12.46 11.31 -2.70
#